data_AF-M1BN63-F1
#
_entry.id   AF-M1BN63-F1
#
_cell.length_a   1.000
_cell.length_b   1.000
_cell.length_c   1.000
_cell.angle_alpha   90.00
_cell.angle_beta   90.00
_cell.angle_gamma   90.00
#
_symmetry.space_group_name_H-M   'P 1'
#
loop_
_entity.id
_entity.type
_entity.pdbx_description
1 polymer ?
#
loop_
_entity_poly.entity_id
_entity_poly.type
_entity_poly.pdbx_seq_one_letter_code
_entity_poly.pdbx_strand_id
1 'polypeptide(L)'
;MKPAPEEPMSESLRDVEDLSLKFSIDVDFKANGELDMARRQHELVEILSRKANSISKPIVSYSPGRRQVLYVVATDCYNSNGSPTETLSLTVKNIMQVARSRSSQIGLVFLTGLSLQETKEVVNSCPTNLEDFDALICSSGSEIYYPWKDLGLDDDYEAHIEYRWPGENIKSAVMRLGKIEEGSEHDIAQCPSASSFQCYSYSIKPGAGVRLLSYS
;
A
#
# COMPACT_ATOMS: atom_id res chain seq x y z
N MET A 1 -3.46 -42.21 23.78
CA MET A 1 -3.65 -40.81 23.37
C MET A 1 -4.31 -40.84 22.00
N LYS A 2 -5.59 -40.50 21.89
CA LYS A 2 -6.28 -40.43 20.59
C LYS A 2 -6.09 -39.01 20.03
N PRO A 3 -5.78 -38.83 18.73
CA PRO A 3 -5.77 -37.51 18.14
C PRO A 3 -7.20 -36.93 18.11
N ALA A 4 -7.31 -35.63 18.40
CA ALA A 4 -8.57 -34.90 18.27
C ALA A 4 -8.95 -34.78 16.77
N PRO A 5 -10.25 -34.79 16.42
CA PRO A 5 -10.67 -34.57 15.05
C PRO A 5 -10.41 -33.12 14.65
N GLU A 6 -9.80 -32.92 13.48
CA GLU A 6 -9.66 -31.60 12.85
C GLU A 6 -11.05 -31.01 12.59
N GLU A 7 -11.33 -29.85 13.19
CA GLU A 7 -12.54 -29.09 12.90
C GLU A 7 -12.45 -28.54 11.46
N PRO A 8 -13.48 -28.75 10.62
CA PRO A 8 -13.48 -28.20 9.28
C PRO A 8 -13.61 -26.68 9.35
N MET A 9 -12.62 -25.95 8.82
CA MET A 9 -12.59 -24.47 8.75
C MET A 9 -13.64 -23.84 7.81
N SER A 10 -14.75 -24.54 7.54
CA SER A 10 -15.75 -24.16 6.53
C SER A 10 -16.96 -23.40 7.08
N GLU A 11 -16.97 -22.99 8.35
CA GLU A 11 -18.13 -22.32 8.98
C GLU A 11 -17.93 -20.84 9.38
N SER A 12 -17.01 -20.09 8.76
CA SER A 12 -16.70 -18.71 9.21
C SER A 12 -17.34 -17.55 8.43
N LEU A 13 -18.31 -17.77 7.51
CA LEU A 13 -18.82 -16.66 6.66
C LEU A 13 -20.33 -16.68 6.38
N ARG A 14 -21.16 -17.27 7.25
CA ARG A 14 -22.62 -17.30 7.01
C ARG A 14 -23.37 -16.03 7.45
N ASP A 15 -22.74 -15.13 8.21
CA ASP A 15 -23.40 -13.95 8.79
C ASP A 15 -22.83 -12.60 8.29
N VAL A 16 -22.09 -12.58 7.18
CA VAL A 16 -21.60 -11.31 6.61
C VAL A 16 -22.64 -10.78 5.63
N GLU A 17 -23.61 -10.02 6.13
CA GLU A 17 -24.54 -9.25 5.29
C GLU A 17 -23.74 -8.22 4.47
N ASP A 18 -23.76 -8.39 3.15
CA ASP A 18 -23.37 -7.45 2.09
C ASP A 18 -22.22 -6.46 2.42
N LEU A 19 -20.97 -6.94 2.36
CA LEU A 19 -19.80 -6.06 2.17
C LEU A 19 -19.80 -5.56 0.72
N SER A 20 -20.52 -4.47 0.44
CA SER A 20 -20.43 -3.79 -0.85
C SER A 20 -19.06 -3.10 -0.99
N LEU A 21 -18.05 -3.83 -1.44
CA LEU A 21 -16.72 -3.31 -1.75
C LEU A 21 -16.77 -2.56 -3.09
N LYS A 22 -16.79 -1.22 -3.04
CA LYS A 22 -16.79 -0.37 -4.24
C LYS A 22 -15.36 0.06 -4.57
N PHE A 23 -14.75 -0.59 -5.55
CA PHE A 23 -13.38 -0.34 -6.00
C PHE A 23 -13.26 0.90 -6.91
N SER A 24 -12.26 1.73 -6.58
CA SER A 24 -11.54 2.78 -7.33
C SER A 24 -12.25 4.05 -7.86
N ILE A 25 -11.51 5.16 -7.73
CA ILE A 25 -11.43 6.28 -8.69
C ILE A 25 -9.93 6.43 -8.96
N ASP A 26 -9.49 6.28 -10.21
CA ASP A 26 -8.14 6.65 -10.63
C ASP A 26 -8.11 8.17 -10.76
N VAL A 27 -7.42 8.86 -9.84
CA VAL A 27 -7.27 10.32 -9.91
C VAL A 27 -6.01 10.62 -10.71
N ASP A 28 -6.22 10.95 -11.98
CA ASP A 28 -5.14 11.22 -12.92
C ASP A 28 -4.76 12.72 -12.87
N PHE A 29 -3.73 13.06 -12.10
CA PHE A 29 -3.28 14.45 -11.92
C PHE A 29 -2.27 14.84 -13.01
N LYS A 30 -2.72 15.51 -14.07
CA LYS A 30 -1.80 16.10 -15.07
C LYS A 30 -0.85 17.10 -14.41
N ALA A 31 0.45 16.85 -14.47
CA ALA A 31 1.50 17.69 -13.88
C ALA A 31 1.72 18.98 -14.70
N ASN A 32 1.10 20.09 -14.30
CA ASN A 32 1.44 21.42 -14.81
C ASN A 32 1.60 22.42 -13.65
N GLY A 33 2.83 22.58 -13.17
CA GLY A 33 3.29 23.72 -12.37
C GLY A 33 2.88 23.81 -10.89
N GLU A 34 3.68 24.53 -10.12
CA GLU A 34 3.64 24.74 -8.66
C GLU A 34 2.33 25.37 -8.15
N LEU A 35 1.62 26.11 -9.01
CA LEU A 35 0.32 26.74 -8.73
C LEU A 35 -0.86 25.73 -8.66
N ASP A 36 -0.64 24.48 -9.09
CA ASP A 36 -1.67 23.43 -9.12
C ASP A 36 -1.68 22.56 -7.86
N MET A 37 -0.69 22.66 -6.98
CA MET A 37 -0.61 21.84 -5.76
C MET A 37 -1.75 22.19 -4.78
N ALA A 38 -1.98 23.48 -4.50
CA ALA A 38 -3.06 23.91 -3.60
C ALA A 38 -4.46 23.52 -4.13
N ARG A 39 -4.65 23.55 -5.45
CA ARG A 39 -5.90 23.15 -6.10
C ARG A 39 -6.11 21.63 -6.00
N ARG A 40 -5.07 20.83 -6.26
CA ARG A 40 -5.10 19.37 -6.08
C ARG A 40 -5.34 18.97 -4.62
N GLN A 41 -4.71 19.67 -3.68
CA GLN A 41 -4.96 19.47 -2.25
C GLN A 41 -6.42 19.74 -1.91
N HIS A 42 -6.97 20.86 -2.39
CA HIS A 42 -8.38 21.18 -2.19
C HIS A 42 -9.31 20.12 -2.79
N GLU A 43 -9.04 19.66 -4.00
CA GLU A 43 -9.83 18.63 -4.69
C GLU A 43 -9.79 17.27 -3.98
N LEU A 44 -8.60 16.83 -3.53
CA LEU A 44 -8.46 15.63 -2.71
C LEU A 44 -9.24 15.73 -1.40
N VAL A 45 -9.08 16.84 -0.69
CA VAL A 45 -9.79 17.11 0.57
C VAL A 45 -11.30 17.11 0.33
N GLU A 46 -11.77 17.71 -0.76
CA GLU A 46 -13.19 17.78 -1.10
C GLU A 46 -13.78 16.40 -1.44
N ILE A 47 -13.08 15.60 -2.26
CA ILE A 47 -13.49 14.24 -2.63
C ILE A 47 -13.59 13.37 -1.37
N LEU A 48 -12.55 13.39 -0.52
CA LEU A 48 -12.52 12.63 0.72
C LEU A 48 -13.62 13.10 1.69
N SER A 49 -13.82 14.41 1.82
CA SER A 49 -14.86 14.98 2.70
C SER A 49 -16.27 14.63 2.22
N ARG A 50 -16.54 14.67 0.92
CA ARG A 50 -17.84 14.30 0.34
C ARG A 50 -18.17 12.84 0.62
N LYS A 51 -17.19 11.94 0.47
CA LYS A 51 -17.34 10.50 0.72
C LYS A 51 -17.42 10.17 2.21
N ALA A 52 -16.70 10.91 3.05
CA ALA A 52 -16.86 10.87 4.49
C ALA A 52 -18.29 11.25 4.89
N ASN A 53 -18.86 12.32 4.31
CA ASN A 53 -20.19 12.85 4.61
C ASN A 53 -21.37 11.98 4.18
N SER A 54 -21.19 11.00 3.29
CA SER A 54 -22.24 10.01 2.98
C SER A 54 -22.47 8.98 4.09
N ILE A 55 -21.64 8.95 5.14
CA ILE A 55 -21.72 7.98 6.24
C ILE A 55 -22.67 8.50 7.34
N SER A 56 -23.65 7.68 7.75
CA SER A 56 -24.64 8.06 8.77
C SER A 56 -24.25 7.64 10.20
N LYS A 57 -24.57 8.52 11.17
CA LYS A 57 -24.47 8.46 12.66
C LYS A 57 -23.15 7.95 13.32
N PRO A 58 -22.47 8.80 14.13
CA PRO A 58 -21.24 8.42 14.81
C PRO A 58 -21.50 7.48 16.00
N ILE A 59 -20.77 6.36 16.03
CA ILE A 59 -20.62 5.53 17.23
C ILE A 59 -19.24 5.87 17.81
N VAL A 60 -19.18 6.16 19.10
CA VAL A 60 -17.95 6.55 19.82
C VAL A 60 -17.41 5.32 20.55
N SER A 61 -16.29 4.79 20.07
CA SER A 61 -15.30 3.98 20.82
C SER A 61 -14.23 3.50 19.84
N TYR A 62 -12.95 3.75 20.14
CA TYR A 62 -11.82 3.31 19.31
C TYR A 62 -11.63 1.80 19.47
N SER A 63 -11.94 1.07 18.40
CA SER A 63 -11.54 -0.32 18.16
C SER A 63 -11.65 -0.55 16.65
N PRO A 64 -10.68 -1.21 15.97
CA PRO A 64 -10.76 -1.47 14.53
C PRO A 64 -12.09 -2.13 14.09
N GLY A 65 -12.68 -2.98 14.93
CA GLY A 65 -13.99 -3.62 14.72
C GLY A 65 -15.22 -2.70 14.83
N ARG A 66 -15.05 -1.39 15.00
CA ARG A 66 -16.14 -0.39 15.11
C ARG A 66 -16.13 0.66 13.99
N ARG A 67 -15.13 0.62 13.09
CA ARG A 67 -15.12 1.48 11.90
C ARG A 67 -16.28 1.06 10.99
N GLN A 68 -17.06 2.03 10.52
CA GLN A 68 -18.20 1.81 9.63
C GLN A 68 -17.76 1.70 8.16
N VAL A 69 -16.62 2.30 7.80
CA VAL A 69 -16.07 2.31 6.44
C VAL A 69 -14.55 2.22 6.52
N LEU A 70 -13.92 1.49 5.61
CA LEU A 70 -12.47 1.43 5.44
C LEU A 70 -12.07 2.11 4.12
N TYR A 71 -11.09 3.03 4.17
CA TYR A 71 -10.43 3.55 2.98
C TYR A 71 -9.03 2.99 2.87
N VAL A 72 -8.73 2.40 1.72
CA VAL A 72 -7.36 2.06 1.32
C VAL A 72 -6.88 3.17 0.40
N VAL A 73 -5.79 3.83 0.78
CA VAL A 73 -5.16 4.87 -0.03
C VAL A 73 -3.83 4.35 -0.54
N ALA A 74 -3.81 4.01 -1.83
CA ALA A 74 -2.61 3.63 -2.55
C ALA A 74 -1.98 4.90 -3.16
N THR A 75 -0.78 5.26 -2.72
CA THR A 75 -0.09 6.44 -3.27
C THR A 75 1.41 6.32 -3.15
N ASP A 76 2.08 6.81 -4.19
CA ASP A 76 3.52 6.74 -4.36
C ASP A 76 3.98 7.99 -5.11
N CYS A 77 4.96 8.70 -4.57
CA CYS A 77 5.52 9.89 -5.23
C CYS A 77 7.04 9.91 -5.03
N TYR A 78 7.76 9.49 -6.06
CA TYR A 78 9.22 9.38 -6.06
C TYR A 78 9.87 10.48 -6.90
N ASN A 79 11.05 10.94 -6.48
CA ASN A 79 11.90 11.79 -7.30
C ASN A 79 12.73 10.94 -8.29
N SER A 80 13.56 11.60 -9.12
CA SER A 80 14.44 10.92 -10.08
C SER A 80 15.45 9.96 -9.44
N ASN A 81 15.69 10.10 -8.13
CA ASN A 81 16.63 9.26 -7.38
C ASN A 81 15.91 8.11 -6.66
N GLY A 82 14.60 7.96 -6.87
CA GLY A 82 13.78 6.94 -6.21
C GLY A 82 13.45 7.26 -4.75
N SER A 83 13.72 8.47 -4.26
CA SER A 83 13.39 8.86 -2.88
C SER A 83 11.97 9.45 -2.80
N PRO A 84 11.26 9.28 -1.68
CA PRO A 84 9.96 9.91 -1.45
C PRO A 84 10.05 11.44 -1.61
N THR A 85 9.05 12.03 -2.25
CA THR A 85 8.93 13.48 -2.43
C THR A 85 8.11 14.12 -1.30
N GLU A 86 8.26 15.43 -1.12
CA GLU A 86 7.41 16.22 -0.20
C GLU A 86 5.92 16.09 -0.54
N THR A 87 5.58 15.91 -1.83
CA THR A 87 4.21 15.64 -2.28
C THR A 87 3.58 14.45 -1.58
N LEU A 88 4.34 13.38 -1.34
CA LEU A 88 3.83 12.20 -0.62
C LEU A 88 3.49 12.57 0.83
N SER A 89 4.39 13.30 1.50
CA SER A 89 4.22 13.73 2.88
C SER A 89 3.00 14.66 3.02
N LEU A 90 2.84 15.62 2.10
CA LEU A 90 1.66 16.48 2.03
C LEU A 90 0.36 15.70 1.78
N THR A 91 0.41 14.66 0.94
CA THR A 91 -0.74 13.81 0.64
C THR A 91 -1.19 13.03 1.87
N VAL A 92 -0.24 12.37 2.56
CA VAL A 92 -0.46 11.70 3.84
C VAL A 92 -1.09 12.66 4.86
N LYS A 93 -0.49 13.85 5.05
CA LYS A 93 -1.01 14.87 5.97
C LYS A 93 -2.47 15.24 5.68
N ASN A 94 -2.82 15.44 4.42
CA ASN A 94 -4.18 15.84 4.03
C ASN A 94 -5.20 14.73 4.25
N ILE A 95 -4.84 13.48 3.92
CA ILE A 95 -5.68 12.31 4.20
C ILE A 95 -5.95 12.21 5.71
N MET A 96 -4.91 12.36 6.52
CA MET A 96 -5.04 12.31 7.98
C MET A 96 -5.90 13.44 8.54
N GLN A 97 -5.79 14.65 8.00
CA GLN A 97 -6.64 15.77 8.40
C GLN A 97 -8.13 15.48 8.15
N VAL A 98 -8.46 14.86 7.02
CA VAL A 98 -9.86 14.49 6.72
C VAL A 98 -10.31 13.34 7.61
N ALA A 99 -9.50 12.30 7.77
CA ALA A 99 -9.84 11.11 8.56
C ALA A 99 -10.07 11.44 10.05
N ARG A 100 -9.26 12.34 10.64
CA ARG A 100 -9.39 12.75 12.06
C ARG A 100 -10.75 13.35 12.41
N SER A 101 -11.39 14.06 11.48
CA SER A 101 -12.70 14.66 11.70
C SER A 101 -13.82 13.64 11.98
N ARG A 102 -13.59 12.36 11.64
CA ARG A 102 -14.55 11.24 11.78
C ARG A 102 -13.86 9.95 12.25
N SER A 103 -12.84 10.12 13.10
CA SER A 103 -11.91 9.06 13.49
C SER A 103 -12.58 7.81 14.07
N SER A 104 -13.77 7.87 14.66
CA SER A 104 -14.45 6.67 15.15
C SER A 104 -15.19 5.85 14.07
N GLN A 105 -15.46 6.42 12.89
CA GLN A 105 -16.25 5.77 11.83
C GLN A 105 -15.42 5.33 10.64
N ILE A 106 -14.33 6.03 10.33
CA ILE A 106 -13.54 5.80 9.13
C ILE A 106 -12.24 5.11 9.50
N GLY A 107 -12.02 3.89 9.03
CA GLY A 107 -10.73 3.24 9.08
C GLY A 107 -9.87 3.63 7.88
N LEU A 108 -8.55 3.63 8.05
CA LEU A 108 -7.59 4.04 7.05
C LEU A 108 -6.44 3.04 6.91
N VAL A 109 -6.22 2.59 5.68
CA VAL A 109 -5.08 1.75 5.29
C VAL A 109 -4.23 2.55 4.31
N PHE A 110 -2.94 2.63 4.57
CA PHE A 110 -1.98 3.26 3.68
C PHE A 110 -1.25 2.20 2.87
N LEU A 111 -1.29 2.28 1.54
CA LEU A 111 -0.60 1.38 0.63
C LEU A 111 0.44 2.16 -0.17
N THR A 112 1.68 1.66 -0.18
CA THR A 112 2.81 2.29 -0.88
C THR A 112 3.86 1.27 -1.30
N GLY A 113 4.64 1.62 -2.32
CA GLY A 113 5.88 0.94 -2.70
C GLY A 113 7.03 1.06 -1.71
N LEU A 114 6.95 2.01 -0.76
CA LEU A 114 8.00 2.24 0.24
C LEU A 114 8.18 1.09 1.21
N SER A 115 9.41 0.91 1.69
CA SER A 115 9.68 0.05 2.84
C SER A 115 8.99 0.59 4.10
N LEU A 116 8.84 -0.25 5.14
CA LEU A 116 8.31 0.20 6.42
C LEU A 116 9.13 1.38 7.01
N GLN A 117 10.45 1.33 6.88
CA GLN A 117 11.33 2.37 7.43
C GLN A 117 11.12 3.71 6.73
N GLU A 118 11.10 3.73 5.40
CA GLU A 118 10.80 4.94 4.62
C GLU A 118 9.38 5.45 4.89
N THR A 119 8.42 4.54 5.05
CA THR A 119 7.04 4.88 5.40
C THR A 119 6.99 5.59 6.76
N LYS A 120 7.72 5.10 7.76
CA LYS A 120 7.83 5.75 9.08
C LYS A 120 8.40 7.15 8.94
N GLU A 121 9.45 7.33 8.15
CA GLU A 121 10.08 8.64 7.92
C GLU A 121 9.10 9.63 7.27
N VAL A 122 8.35 9.19 6.25
CA VAL A 122 7.33 10.02 5.59
C VAL A 122 6.21 10.40 6.56
N VAL A 123 5.67 9.45 7.32
CA VAL A 123 4.57 9.72 8.28
C VAL A 123 5.02 10.61 9.43
N ASN A 124 6.22 10.38 9.97
CA ASN A 124 6.79 11.16 11.07
C ASN A 124 7.24 12.57 10.65
N SER A 125 7.38 12.83 9.34
CA SER A 125 7.64 14.19 8.82
C SER A 125 6.44 15.13 9.01
N CYS A 126 5.27 14.56 9.31
CA CYS A 126 4.01 15.26 9.51
C CYS A 126 3.54 15.13 10.97
N PRO A 127 2.65 16.01 11.47
CA PRO A 127 2.06 15.92 12.81
C PRO A 127 0.99 14.80 12.88
N THR A 128 1.41 13.59 12.52
CA THR A 128 0.60 12.37 12.35
C THR A 128 1.29 11.20 13.01
N ASN A 129 0.51 10.37 13.73
CA ASN A 129 1.04 9.17 14.36
C ASN A 129 0.78 7.97 13.45
N LEU A 130 1.69 6.99 13.43
CA LEU A 130 1.48 5.74 12.69
C LEU A 130 0.23 4.99 13.17
N GLU A 131 -0.07 5.07 14.47
CA GLU A 131 -1.27 4.49 15.11
C GLU A 131 -2.59 5.09 14.64
N ASP A 132 -2.54 6.22 13.92
CA ASP A 132 -3.73 6.78 13.30
C ASP A 132 -4.20 5.93 12.09
N PHE A 133 -3.33 5.07 11.53
CA PHE A 133 -3.65 4.09 10.50
C PHE A 133 -4.07 2.75 11.11
N ASP A 134 -5.11 2.13 10.55
CA ASP A 134 -5.55 0.79 10.95
C ASP A 134 -4.63 -0.30 10.39
N ALA A 135 -4.03 -0.07 9.22
CA ALA A 135 -2.98 -0.93 8.65
C ALA A 135 -2.05 -0.14 7.72
N LEU A 136 -0.81 -0.60 7.58
CA LEU A 136 0.16 -0.15 6.59
C LEU A 136 0.48 -1.32 5.65
N ILE A 137 0.41 -1.07 4.36
CA ILE A 137 0.77 -2.01 3.30
C ILE A 137 1.99 -1.43 2.59
N CYS A 138 3.15 -2.04 2.80
CA CYS A 138 4.44 -1.55 2.35
C CYS A 138 5.07 -2.49 1.31
N SER A 139 6.24 -2.12 0.80
CA SER A 139 7.05 -2.91 -0.13
C SER A 139 6.22 -3.41 -1.32
N SER A 140 5.45 -2.49 -1.91
CA SER A 140 4.54 -2.74 -3.04
C SER A 140 3.47 -3.79 -2.76
N GLY A 141 3.04 -3.92 -1.51
CA GLY A 141 2.00 -4.86 -1.12
C GLY A 141 2.49 -6.23 -0.67
N SER A 142 3.81 -6.44 -0.57
CA SER A 142 4.35 -7.70 -0.04
C SER A 142 4.30 -7.80 1.48
N GLU A 143 4.09 -6.70 2.17
CA GLU A 143 4.18 -6.62 3.63
C GLU A 143 2.97 -5.86 4.20
N ILE A 144 2.34 -6.42 5.24
CA ILE A 144 1.26 -5.77 5.99
C ILE A 144 1.66 -5.63 7.45
N TYR A 145 1.37 -4.46 8.02
CA TYR A 145 1.65 -4.10 9.40
C TYR A 145 0.41 -3.50 10.06
N TYR A 146 0.23 -3.74 11.36
CA TYR A 146 -0.90 -3.23 12.16
C TYR A 146 -0.41 -2.33 13.30
N PRO A 147 -0.26 -1.01 13.08
CA PRO A 147 0.37 -0.09 14.04
C PRO A 147 -0.21 -0.12 15.46
N TRP A 148 -1.49 -0.45 15.61
CA TRP A 148 -2.20 -0.52 16.90
C TRP A 148 -1.92 -1.79 17.72
N LYS A 149 -1.34 -2.83 17.12
CA LYS A 149 -1.01 -4.10 17.80
C LYS A 149 0.48 -4.14 18.11
N ASP A 150 1.25 -4.32 17.06
CA ASP A 150 2.71 -4.30 17.02
C ASP A 150 3.10 -3.95 15.57
N LEU A 151 4.25 -3.31 15.38
CA LEU A 151 4.78 -3.05 14.04
C LEU A 151 5.49 -4.28 13.47
N GLY A 152 5.04 -5.47 13.85
CA GLY A 152 5.47 -6.75 13.27
C GLY A 152 4.79 -7.01 11.94
N LEU A 153 5.44 -7.83 11.11
CA LEU A 153 4.83 -8.36 9.89
C LEU A 153 3.65 -9.26 10.26
N ASP A 154 2.61 -9.23 9.42
CA ASP A 154 1.53 -10.20 9.51
C ASP A 154 1.96 -11.56 8.93
N ASP A 155 2.15 -12.54 9.80
CA ASP A 155 2.65 -13.88 9.45
C ASP A 155 1.70 -14.63 8.50
N ASP A 156 0.37 -14.46 8.67
CA ASP A 156 -0.64 -15.12 7.83
C ASP A 156 -0.59 -14.56 6.40
N TYR A 157 -0.44 -13.24 6.26
CA TYR A 157 -0.26 -12.59 4.98
C TYR A 157 1.07 -12.95 4.33
N GLU A 158 2.17 -12.99 5.08
CA GLU A 158 3.47 -13.43 4.59
C GLU A 158 3.38 -14.86 4.00
N ALA A 159 2.79 -15.78 4.75
CA ALA A 159 2.57 -17.15 4.29
C ALA A 159 1.66 -17.22 3.06
N HIS A 160 0.63 -16.37 2.98
CA HIS A 160 -0.25 -16.28 1.82
C HIS A 160 0.51 -15.80 0.57
N ILE A 161 1.33 -14.76 0.72
CA ILE A 161 2.14 -14.21 -0.38
C ILE A 161 3.16 -15.23 -0.86
N GLU A 162 3.88 -15.90 0.04
CA GLU A 162 4.84 -16.95 -0.36
C GLU A 162 4.15 -18.12 -1.07
N TYR A 163 2.96 -18.52 -0.61
CA TYR A 163 2.21 -19.60 -1.26
C TYR A 163 1.71 -19.22 -2.66
N ARG A 164 1.26 -17.98 -2.88
CA ARG A 164 0.69 -17.54 -4.17
C ARG A 164 1.72 -17.01 -5.15
N TRP A 165 2.75 -16.36 -4.63
CA TRP A 165 3.78 -15.68 -5.39
C TRP A 165 5.16 -16.00 -4.81
N PRO A 166 5.64 -17.25 -4.93
CA PRO A 166 6.97 -17.63 -4.43
C PRO A 166 8.06 -16.74 -5.01
N GLY A 167 9.01 -16.32 -4.17
CA GLY A 167 10.01 -15.33 -4.53
C GLY A 167 10.83 -15.71 -5.76
N GLU A 168 11.22 -16.98 -5.84
CA GLU A 168 11.99 -17.52 -6.96
C GLU A 168 11.22 -17.46 -8.30
N ASN A 169 9.89 -17.62 -8.26
CA ASN A 169 9.06 -17.50 -9.45
C ASN A 169 9.01 -16.05 -9.95
N ILE A 170 8.90 -15.09 -9.04
CA ILE A 170 8.92 -13.65 -9.37
C ILE A 170 10.29 -13.30 -9.99
N LYS A 171 11.40 -13.71 -9.35
CA LYS A 171 12.75 -13.44 -9.85
C LYS A 171 12.98 -14.03 -11.25
N SER A 172 12.55 -15.28 -11.45
CA SER A 172 12.64 -15.94 -12.75
C SER A 172 11.81 -15.23 -13.81
N ALA A 173 10.61 -14.77 -13.47
CA ALA A 173 9.75 -14.02 -14.38
C ALA A 173 10.40 -12.70 -14.83
N VAL A 174 11.00 -11.93 -13.91
CA VAL A 174 11.69 -10.68 -14.27
C VAL A 174 12.84 -10.93 -15.24
N MET A 175 13.68 -11.93 -14.96
CA MET A 175 14.80 -12.27 -15.85
C MET A 175 14.33 -12.79 -17.21
N ARG A 176 13.22 -13.54 -17.26
CA ARG A 176 12.64 -14.05 -18.50
C ARG A 176 12.01 -12.94 -19.34
N LEU A 177 11.28 -12.02 -18.71
CA LEU A 177 10.53 -10.99 -19.42
C LEU A 177 11.37 -9.76 -19.77
N GLY A 178 12.36 -9.42 -18.94
CA GLY A 178 13.22 -8.24 -19.14
C GLY A 178 14.28 -8.42 -20.23
N LYS A 179 14.67 -9.66 -20.56
CA LYS A 179 15.69 -9.95 -21.58
C LYS A 179 15.16 -9.72 -23.01
N ILE A 180 15.94 -9.02 -23.83
CA ILE A 180 15.85 -9.10 -25.29
C ILE A 180 16.69 -10.29 -25.75
N GLU A 181 16.30 -10.99 -26.82
CA GLU A 181 16.97 -12.22 -27.32
C GLU A 181 18.46 -12.03 -27.65
N GLU A 182 18.89 -10.79 -27.91
CA GLU A 182 20.28 -10.42 -28.19
C GLU A 182 21.03 -9.79 -26.98
N GLY A 183 20.39 -9.66 -25.82
CA GLY A 183 20.96 -9.03 -24.62
C GLY A 183 21.87 -9.95 -23.79
N SER A 184 22.85 -9.37 -23.10
CA SER A 184 23.78 -10.15 -22.25
C SER A 184 23.11 -10.52 -20.92
N GLU A 185 23.44 -11.68 -20.34
CA GLU A 185 22.91 -12.07 -19.02
C GLU A 185 23.27 -11.10 -17.89
N HIS A 186 24.28 -10.25 -18.09
CA HIS A 186 24.78 -9.32 -17.09
C HIS A 186 24.14 -7.94 -17.21
N ASP A 187 23.15 -7.76 -18.08
CA ASP A 187 22.52 -6.47 -18.36
C ASP A 187 21.50 -6.06 -17.29
N ILE A 188 20.93 -7.06 -16.60
CA ILE A 188 20.01 -6.89 -15.47
C ILE A 188 20.66 -7.50 -14.23
N ALA A 189 20.86 -6.71 -13.20
CA ALA A 189 21.45 -7.16 -11.94
C ALA A 189 20.51 -6.84 -10.77
N GLN A 190 20.22 -7.83 -9.94
CA GLN A 190 19.42 -7.61 -8.73
C GLN A 190 20.15 -6.65 -7.78
N CYS A 191 19.38 -5.82 -7.07
CA CYS A 191 19.85 -4.90 -6.03
C CYS A 191 19.41 -5.42 -4.65
N PRO A 192 20.23 -6.22 -3.95
CA PRO A 192 19.84 -6.81 -2.68
C PRO A 192 19.55 -5.77 -1.59
N SER A 193 20.27 -4.65 -1.60
CA SER A 193 20.11 -3.56 -0.63
C SER A 193 18.79 -2.81 -0.74
N ALA A 194 18.10 -2.92 -1.88
CA ALA A 194 16.81 -2.29 -2.15
C ALA A 194 15.69 -3.33 -2.36
N SER A 195 15.97 -4.60 -2.04
CA SER A 195 14.98 -5.68 -2.10
C SER A 195 14.53 -6.03 -0.69
N SER A 196 13.26 -6.43 -0.54
CA SER A 196 12.73 -7.07 0.66
C SER A 196 12.46 -8.56 0.39
N PHE A 197 11.74 -9.23 1.30
CA PHE A 197 11.46 -10.66 1.21
C PHE A 197 10.76 -11.04 -0.10
N GLN A 198 9.70 -10.30 -0.47
CA GLN A 198 8.93 -10.53 -1.71
C GLN A 198 8.89 -9.33 -2.67
N CYS A 199 9.56 -8.22 -2.36
CA CYS A 199 9.73 -7.10 -3.27
C CYS A 199 11.18 -7.06 -3.79
N TYR A 200 11.37 -7.25 -5.09
CA TYR A 200 12.72 -7.34 -5.68
C TYR A 200 13.04 -6.11 -6.51
N SER A 201 14.20 -5.52 -6.25
CA SER A 201 14.74 -4.41 -7.01
C SER A 201 15.83 -4.87 -7.96
N TYR A 202 15.86 -4.29 -9.16
CA TYR A 202 16.82 -4.60 -10.21
C TYR A 202 17.40 -3.31 -10.79
N SER A 203 18.69 -3.34 -11.05
CA SER A 203 19.42 -2.34 -11.81
C SER A 203 19.66 -2.83 -13.23
N ILE A 204 19.59 -1.90 -14.18
CA ILE A 204 19.80 -2.17 -15.59
C ILE A 204 21.04 -1.40 -16.01
N LYS A 205 21.96 -2.07 -16.71
CA LYS A 205 23.17 -1.42 -17.20
C LYS A 205 22.81 -0.31 -18.20
N PRO A 206 23.48 0.85 -18.14
CA PRO A 206 23.31 1.90 -19.14
C PRO A 206 23.56 1.36 -20.55
N GLY A 207 22.61 1.57 -21.47
CA GLY A 207 22.69 1.10 -22.86
C GLY A 207 22.29 -0.36 -23.08
N ALA A 208 21.85 -1.08 -22.04
CA ALA A 208 21.30 -2.43 -22.19
C ALA A 208 19.96 -2.41 -22.93
N GLY A 209 19.79 -3.35 -23.86
CA GLY A 209 18.51 -3.61 -24.49
C GLY A 209 17.62 -4.43 -23.56
N VAL A 210 16.69 -3.77 -22.87
CA VAL A 210 15.69 -4.42 -22.02
C VAL A 210 14.28 -4.17 -22.57
N ARG A 211 13.40 -5.17 -22.43
CA ARG A 211 12.00 -4.99 -22.80
C ARG A 211 11.29 -4.19 -21.71
N LEU A 212 10.79 -3.01 -22.06
CA LEU A 212 9.91 -2.26 -21.17
C LEU A 212 8.53 -2.91 -21.18
N LEU A 213 8.09 -3.41 -20.03
CA LEU A 213 6.72 -3.87 -19.84
C LEU A 213 5.89 -2.68 -19.34
N SER A 214 5.21 -2.00 -20.26
CA SER A 214 4.19 -1.02 -19.89
C SER A 214 2.84 -1.72 -19.74
N TYR A 215 2.20 -1.59 -18.57
CA TYR A 215 0.78 -1.91 -18.43
C TYR A 215 -0.04 -0.82 -19.16
N SER A 216 -0.85 -1.26 -20.13
CA SER A 216 -1.77 -0.44 -20.93
C SER A 216 -3.14 -0.29 -20.26
#